data_AF-A0A837DVV6-F1
#
_entry.id   AF-A0A837DVV6-F1
#
_cell.length_a   1.000
_cell.length_b   1.000
_cell.length_c   1.000
_cell.angle_alpha   90.00
_cell.angle_beta   90.00
_cell.angle_gamma   90.00
#
_symmetry.space_group_name_H-M   'P 1'
#
loop_
_entity.id
_entity.type
_entity.pdbx_description
1 polymer ?
#
loop_
_entity_poly.entity_id
_entity_poly.type
_entity_poly.pdbx_seq_one_letter_code
_entity_poly.pdbx_strand_id
1 'polypeptide(L)'
;MRNDLKILEEKRLVIRTFGLANLNPSAGKKALAKERQTLTTDELIAKKAVELIPENARYIGLDCGSSVGEVANQIINLPSVKTIVTSSVPAIS
;
A
#
# COMPACT_ATOMS: atom_id res chain seq x y z
N MET A 1 15.17 -8.54 35.62
CA MET A 1 14.85 -7.28 34.90
C MET A 1 15.04 -7.53 33.40
N ARG A 2 14.07 -7.20 32.55
CA ARG A 2 14.12 -7.44 31.10
C ARG A 2 15.04 -6.43 30.39
N ASN A 3 16.32 -6.80 30.25
CA ASN A 3 17.37 -5.92 29.72
C ASN A 3 17.18 -5.63 28.21
N ASP A 4 16.59 -6.58 27.48
CA ASP A 4 16.09 -6.46 26.11
C ASP A 4 15.17 -5.24 25.96
N LEU A 5 14.18 -5.10 26.83
CA LEU A 5 13.23 -3.99 26.76
C LEU A 5 13.86 -2.63 27.09
N LYS A 6 14.87 -2.61 27.97
CA LYS A 6 15.62 -1.40 28.31
C LYS A 6 16.41 -0.90 27.10
N ILE A 7 17.09 -1.80 26.40
CA ILE A 7 17.85 -1.48 25.18
C ILE A 7 16.92 -0.95 24.06
N LEU A 8 15.74 -1.55 23.90
CA LEU A 8 14.76 -1.10 22.90
C LEU A 8 14.18 0.28 23.22
N GLU A 9 13.97 0.58 24.50
CA GLU A 9 13.51 1.89 24.99
C GLU A 9 14.60 2.97 24.81
N GLU A 10 15.86 2.67 25.17
CA GLU A 10 17.02 3.54 24.94
C GLU A 10 17.21 3.89 23.45
N LYS A 11 16.93 2.93 22.56
CA LYS A 11 16.92 3.13 21.10
C LYS A 11 15.68 3.83 20.56
N ARG A 12 14.75 4.26 21.43
CA ARG A 12 13.46 4.87 21.10
C ARG A 12 12.57 4.00 20.19
N LEU A 13 12.75 2.68 20.18
CA LEU A 13 11.98 1.74 19.37
C LEU A 13 10.67 1.33 20.04
N VAL A 14 10.66 1.30 21.37
CA VAL A 14 9.48 1.00 22.19
C VAL A 14 9.30 2.05 23.28
N ILE A 15 8.06 2.17 23.76
CA ILE A 15 7.67 2.97 24.91
C ILE A 15 7.19 1.99 25.97
N ARG A 16 7.78 2.03 27.17
CA ARG A 16 7.33 1.18 28.28
C ARG A 16 6.26 1.90 29.09
N THR A 17 5.28 1.12 29.52
CA THR A 17 4.25 1.50 30.49
C THR A 17 4.25 0.45 31.60
N PHE A 18 3.56 0.69 32.71
CA PHE A 18 3.57 -0.22 33.86
C PHE A 18 3.05 -1.61 33.46
N GLY A 19 3.98 -2.54 33.22
CA GLY A 19 3.70 -3.93 32.82
C GLY A 19 3.71 -4.22 31.31
N LEU A 20 3.80 -3.20 30.44
CA LEU A 20 3.68 -3.38 28.98
C LEU A 20 4.76 -2.61 28.21
N ALA A 21 5.03 -3.04 26.99
CA ALA A 21 5.89 -2.34 26.04
C ALA A 21 5.14 -2.20 24.70
N ASN A 22 5.00 -0.96 24.23
CA ASN A 22 4.36 -0.64 22.94
C ASN A 22 5.42 -0.15 21.95
N LEU A 23 5.24 -0.42 20.66
CA LEU A 23 6.10 0.17 19.62
C LEU A 23 5.98 1.69 19.64
N ASN A 24 7.11 2.40 19.51
CA ASN A 24 7.10 3.85 19.43
C ASN A 24 6.54 4.28 18.06
N PRO A 25 5.41 4.99 17.98
CA PRO A 25 4.83 5.44 16.70
C PRO A 25 5.79 6.33 15.89
N SER A 26 6.75 6.98 16.56
CA SER A 26 7.77 7.82 15.93
C SER A 26 8.95 7.02 15.36
N ALA A 27 9.14 5.76 15.76
CA ALA A 27 10.20 4.90 15.24
C ALA A 27 9.94 4.51 13.77
N GLY A 28 8.66 4.35 13.39
CA GLY A 28 8.26 4.06 12.00
C GLY A 28 8.57 5.19 11.01
N LYS A 29 8.57 6.45 11.47
CA LYS A 29 8.77 7.61 10.58
C LYS A 29 10.20 7.76 10.05
N LYS A 30 11.21 7.17 10.72
CA LYS A 30 12.61 7.24 10.28
C LYS A 30 13.04 6.07 9.40
N ALA A 31 12.34 4.93 9.45
CA ALA A 31 12.61 3.78 8.59
C ALA A 31 11.95 3.91 7.21
N LEU A 32 10.74 4.50 7.15
CA LEU A 32 9.96 4.62 5.92
C LEU A 32 10.50 5.66 4.92
N ALA A 33 11.39 6.55 5.33
CA ALA A 33 11.93 7.60 4.46
C ALA A 33 13.10 7.14 3.56
N LYS A 34 13.66 5.94 3.79
CA LYS A 34 14.89 5.48 3.11
C LYS A 34 14.72 4.24 2.23
N GLU A 35 13.53 3.65 2.19
CA GLU A 35 13.15 2.82 1.05
C GLU A 35 12.51 3.76 0.03
N ARG A 36 13.27 4.14 -1.00
CA ARG A 36 12.63 4.27 -2.31
C ARG A 36 11.98 2.91 -2.52
N GLN A 37 10.69 2.79 -2.23
CA GLN A 37 9.93 1.57 -2.49
C GLN A 37 10.10 1.30 -3.98
N THR A 38 11.00 0.37 -4.30
CA THR A 38 11.06 -0.20 -5.63
C THR A 38 9.72 -0.87 -5.79
N LEU A 39 8.87 -0.30 -6.64
CA LEU A 39 7.59 -0.92 -6.98
C LEU A 39 7.85 -2.39 -7.27
N THR A 40 7.04 -3.25 -6.66
CA THR A 40 6.99 -4.67 -6.97
C THR A 40 6.75 -4.86 -8.47
N THR A 41 7.09 -6.03 -9.00
CA THR A 41 6.87 -6.33 -10.43
C THR A 41 5.40 -6.13 -10.82
N ASP A 42 4.45 -6.52 -9.95
CA ASP A 42 3.02 -6.32 -10.18
C ASP A 42 2.62 -4.84 -10.19
N GLU A 43 3.17 -4.01 -9.30
CA GLU A 43 2.92 -2.56 -9.31
C GLU A 43 3.51 -1.88 -10.55
N LEU A 44 4.66 -2.34 -11.05
CA LEU A 44 5.26 -1.83 -12.29
C LEU A 44 4.42 -2.22 -13.51
N ILE A 45 3.92 -3.46 -13.56
CA ILE A 45 3.00 -3.93 -14.61
C ILE A 45 1.72 -3.09 -14.55
N ALA A 46 1.15 -2.91 -13.36
CA ALA A 46 -0.07 -2.14 -13.18
C ALA A 46 0.10 -0.70 -13.64
N LYS A 47 1.21 -0.05 -13.28
CA LYS A 47 1.53 1.31 -13.73
C LYS A 47 1.60 1.40 -15.25
N LYS A 48 2.29 0.47 -15.91
CA LYS A 48 2.36 0.43 -17.37
C LYS A 48 1.03 0.12 -18.03
N ALA A 49 0.22 -0.75 -17.45
CA ALA A 49 -1.13 -1.03 -17.94
C ALA A 49 -2.02 0.22 -17.86
N VAL A 50 -1.96 0.98 -16.75
CA VAL A 50 -2.71 2.23 -16.57
C VAL A 50 -2.28 3.30 -17.58
N GLU A 51 -0.97 3.46 -17.83
CA GLU A 51 -0.43 4.39 -18.84
C GLU A 51 -0.91 4.11 -20.27
N LEU A 52 -1.31 2.86 -20.58
CA LEU A 52 -1.82 2.46 -21.89
C LEU A 52 -3.33 2.70 -22.06
N ILE A 53 -4.04 3.05 -20.99
CA ILE A 53 -5.49 3.32 -21.06
C ILE A 53 -5.69 4.64 -21.84
N PRO A 54 -6.49 4.64 -22.91
CA PRO A 54 -6.80 5.87 -23.65
C PRO A 54 -7.46 6.92 -22.74
N GLU A 55 -7.07 8.19 -22.89
CA GLU A 55 -7.63 9.29 -22.06
C GLU A 55 -9.16 9.43 -22.19
N ASN A 56 -9.74 8.95 -23.29
CA ASN A 56 -11.18 8.97 -23.53
C ASN A 56 -11.90 7.68 -23.11
N ALA A 57 -11.19 6.71 -22.52
CA ALA A 57 -11.79 5.47 -22.06
C ALA A 57 -12.76 5.72 -20.90
N ARG A 58 -14.05 5.45 -21.13
CA ARG A 58 -15.11 5.64 -20.12
C ARG A 58 -15.45 4.37 -19.36
N TYR A 59 -15.24 3.22 -19.98
CA TYR A 59 -15.59 1.89 -19.47
C TYR A 59 -14.35 1.00 -19.46
N ILE A 60 -14.08 0.36 -18.32
CA ILE A 60 -12.96 -0.58 -18.16
C ILE A 60 -13.51 -1.89 -17.61
N GLY A 61 -13.22 -2.98 -18.30
CA GLY A 61 -13.43 -4.34 -17.80
C GLY A 61 -12.22 -4.80 -17.00
N LEU A 62 -12.43 -5.25 -15.76
CA LEU A 62 -11.41 -5.87 -14.93
C LEU A 62 -11.75 -7.34 -14.68
N ASP A 63 -10.72 -8.18 -14.83
CA ASP A 63 -10.77 -9.59 -14.45
C ASP A 63 -10.25 -9.78 -13.02
N CYS A 64 -9.92 -11.01 -12.60
CA CYS A 64 -9.36 -11.29 -11.27
C CYS A 64 -7.84 -11.58 -11.31
N GLY A 65 -7.16 -11.37 -10.17
CA GLY A 65 -5.72 -11.67 -10.00
C GLY A 65 -4.98 -10.59 -9.21
N SER A 66 -3.78 -10.93 -8.69
CA SER A 66 -2.97 -10.00 -7.89
C SER A 66 -2.57 -8.75 -8.69
N SER A 67 -2.05 -8.93 -9.91
CA SER A 67 -1.65 -7.82 -10.77
C SER A 67 -2.85 -6.97 -11.21
N VAL A 68 -4.04 -7.57 -11.38
CA VAL A 68 -5.27 -6.84 -11.70
C VAL A 68 -5.77 -6.03 -10.49
N GLY A 69 -5.57 -6.54 -9.27
CA GLY A 69 -5.80 -5.78 -8.04
C GLY A 69 -4.96 -4.50 -7.98
N GLU A 70 -3.69 -4.59 -8.37
CA GLU A 70 -2.83 -3.39 -8.45
C GLU A 70 -3.25 -2.41 -9.55
N VAL A 71 -3.75 -2.91 -10.68
CA VAL A 71 -4.35 -2.05 -11.71
C VAL A 71 -5.58 -1.34 -11.15
N ALA A 72 -6.46 -2.07 -10.46
CA ALA A 72 -7.67 -1.50 -9.85
C ALA A 72 -7.34 -0.34 -8.89
N ASN A 73 -6.31 -0.51 -8.05
CA ASN A 73 -5.84 0.52 -7.10
C ASN A 73 -5.34 1.80 -7.78
N GLN A 74 -4.83 1.70 -9.01
CA GLN A 74 -4.26 2.84 -9.74
C GLN A 74 -5.30 3.54 -10.63
N ILE A 75 -6.19 2.78 -11.29
CA ILE A 75 -7.18 3.35 -12.22
C ILE A 75 -8.25 4.21 -11.53
N ILE A 76 -8.53 3.99 -10.24
CA ILE A 76 -9.49 4.80 -9.48
C ILE A 76 -9.09 6.28 -9.42
N ASN A 77 -7.81 6.58 -9.64
CA ASN A 77 -7.28 7.94 -9.66
C ASN A 77 -7.33 8.59 -11.05
N LEU A 78 -7.77 7.86 -12.09
CA LEU A 78 -7.91 8.42 -13.44
C LEU A 78 -9.21 9.22 -13.57
N PRO A 79 -9.16 10.51 -13.91
CA PRO A 79 -10.36 11.36 -14.01
C PRO A 79 -11.28 11.00 -15.18
N SER A 80 -10.78 10.25 -16.17
CA SER A 80 -11.52 9.84 -17.37
C SER A 80 -12.39 8.61 -17.17
N VAL A 81 -12.05 7.75 -16.22
CA VAL A 81 -12.72 6.47 -15.98
C VAL A 81 -13.99 6.72 -15.19
N LYS A 82 -15.15 6.49 -15.82
CA LYS A 82 -16.46 6.73 -15.19
C LYS A 82 -17.14 5.47 -14.71
N THR A 83 -16.80 4.31 -15.27
CA THR A 83 -17.47 3.06 -14.96
C THR A 83 -16.49 1.89 -15.06
N ILE A 84 -16.36 1.15 -13.97
CA ILE A 84 -15.55 -0.08 -13.90
C ILE A 84 -16.52 -1.25 -13.83
N VAL A 85 -16.32 -2.23 -14.70
CA VAL A 85 -17.12 -3.47 -14.76
C VAL A 85 -16.20 -4.62 -14.36
N THR A 86 -16.54 -5.36 -13.31
CA THR A 86 -15.76 -6.52 -12.86
C THR A 86 -16.58 -7.79 -13.06
N SER A 87 -15.92 -8.89 -13.45
CA SER A 87 -16.52 -10.24 -13.52
C SER A 87 -16.65 -10.89 -12.13
N SER A 88 -16.06 -10.27 -11.10
CA SER A 88 -15.78 -10.88 -9.81
C SER A 88 -15.99 -9.87 -8.67
N VAL A 89 -17.08 -10.04 -7.90
CA VAL A 89 -17.43 -9.44 -6.58
C VAL A 89 -17.37 -7.88 -6.49
N PRO A 90 -18.34 -7.21 -5.82
CA PRO A 90 -18.35 -5.75 -5.75
C PRO A 90 -17.07 -5.22 -5.12
N ALA A 91 -16.38 -4.31 -5.83
CA ALA A 91 -15.27 -3.55 -5.28
C ALA A 91 -15.79 -2.48 -4.30
N ILE A 92 -16.25 -2.89 -3.10
CA ILE A 92 -16.56 -1.97 -1.99
C ILE A 92 -16.31 -2.67 -0.64
N SER A 93 -15.24 -2.27 0.07
CA SER A 93 -15.31 -1.57 1.37
C SER A 93 -13.92 -1.16 1.83
#